data_AF-A0A5E4CV19-F1
#
_entry.id   AF-A0A5E4CV19-F1
#
_cell.length_a   1.000
_cell.length_b   1.000
_cell.length_c   1.000
_cell.angle_alpha   90.00
_cell.angle_beta   90.00
_cell.angle_gamma   90.00
#
_symmetry.space_group_name_H-M   'P 1'
#
loop_
_entity.id
_entity.type
_entity.pdbx_description
1 polymer ?
#
loop_
_entity_poly.entity_id
_entity_poly.type
_entity_poly.pdbx_seq_one_letter_code
_entity_poly.pdbx_strand_id
1 'polypeptide(L)'
;MKMIHFRSSSIKSLNQEMKCTIRLLDDSEISCHIQRETKGQFLIDHICNYYSLLEKDYFGIRYVDPEKQRHWLEPNKSISKQMKSHPPYTMCFRVKFYPHEPLKIKEELTRYLLYLQIKRDIFHGRLLCSFSDAAYLGACIVQAELGDYDPDEHPENYISEFEIFPKQSQKLERKIMEIHKNELSRHTLGSASVLQREILGCERRTRRVEEGGSAEEEEFSAVGWKACCGGRGCSGALVDIGGECVDVV
;
A
#
# COMPACT_ATOMS: atom_id res chain seq x y z
N MET A 1 46.34 18.08 39.30
CA MET A 1 46.09 16.90 38.43
C MET A 1 44.58 16.77 38.23
N LYS A 2 44.06 17.01 37.01
CA LYS A 2 42.64 16.79 36.67
C LYS A 2 42.46 15.32 36.32
N MET A 3 41.73 14.57 37.14
CA MET A 3 41.35 13.19 36.81
C MET A 3 40.31 13.23 35.69
N ILE A 4 40.69 12.67 34.55
CA ILE A 4 39.81 12.48 33.39
C ILE A 4 38.95 11.25 33.71
N HIS A 5 37.68 11.47 34.03
CA HIS A 5 36.74 10.38 34.26
C HIS A 5 36.40 9.74 32.91
N PHE A 6 37.08 8.63 32.57
CA PHE A 6 36.60 7.74 31.51
C PHE A 6 35.27 7.16 31.97
N ARG A 7 34.16 7.66 31.40
CA ARG A 7 32.88 6.95 31.47
C ARG A 7 33.06 5.64 30.71
N SER A 8 33.26 4.56 31.44
CA SER A 8 33.14 3.21 30.89
C SER A 8 31.70 3.05 30.43
N SER A 9 31.46 3.15 29.13
CA SER A 9 30.20 2.73 28.52
C SER A 9 30.03 1.25 28.86
N SER A 10 29.17 0.96 29.84
CA SER A 10 28.99 -0.39 30.35
C SER A 10 28.61 -1.33 29.20
N ILE A 11 29.39 -2.39 28.99
CA ILE A 11 29.18 -3.43 27.97
C ILE A 11 27.74 -4.00 28.02
N LYS A 12 27.07 -3.91 29.17
CA LYS A 12 25.66 -4.29 29.35
C LYS A 12 24.67 -3.49 28.48
N SER A 13 25.00 -2.25 28.11
CA SER A 13 24.19 -1.37 27.26
C SER A 13 24.19 -1.79 25.78
N LEU A 14 25.24 -2.48 25.33
CA LEU A 14 25.40 -2.94 23.94
C LEU A 14 24.60 -4.23 23.64
N ASN A 15 24.19 -4.97 24.67
CA ASN A 15 23.48 -6.25 24.53
C ASN A 15 21.96 -6.13 24.73
N GLN A 16 21.41 -4.92 24.80
CA GLN A 16 19.96 -4.77 24.93
C GLN A 16 19.29 -5.06 23.59
N GLU A 17 18.78 -6.28 23.47
CA GLU A 17 17.96 -6.68 22.33
C GLU A 17 16.60 -5.99 22.38
N MET A 18 16.19 -5.47 21.23
CA MET A 18 14.91 -4.81 21.04
C MET A 18 14.08 -5.63 20.07
N LYS A 19 12.84 -5.94 20.46
CA LYS A 19 11.90 -6.61 19.56
C LYS A 19 11.45 -5.64 18.46
N CYS A 20 11.51 -6.11 17.22
CA CYS A 20 10.98 -5.43 16.05
C CYS A 20 9.96 -6.34 15.36
N THR A 21 8.76 -5.81 15.13
CA THR A 21 7.66 -6.45 14.40
C THR A 21 7.46 -5.73 13.08
N ILE A 22 7.43 -6.48 11.98
CA ILE A 22 7.13 -5.97 10.65
C ILE A 22 5.83 -6.59 10.16
N ARG A 23 4.82 -5.76 9.93
CA ARG A 23 3.58 -6.15 9.29
C ARG A 23 3.75 -6.18 7.77
N LEU A 24 3.47 -7.33 7.17
CA LEU A 24 3.67 -7.59 5.76
C LEU A 24 2.50 -7.06 4.90
N LEU A 25 2.52 -7.41 3.61
CA LEU A 25 1.52 -6.95 2.64
C LEU A 25 0.19 -7.70 2.74
N ASP A 26 0.21 -8.94 3.21
CA ASP A 26 -0.93 -9.82 3.48
C ASP A 26 -1.46 -9.70 4.93
N ASP A 27 -1.01 -8.68 5.67
CA ASP A 27 -1.31 -8.45 7.09
C ASP A 27 -0.74 -9.47 8.08
N SER A 28 0.03 -10.45 7.61
CA SER A 28 0.85 -11.28 8.50
C SER A 28 1.97 -10.46 9.15
N GLU A 29 2.52 -10.97 10.25
CA GLU A 29 3.61 -10.31 10.98
C GLU A 29 4.81 -11.22 11.12
N ILE A 30 6.00 -10.66 10.88
CA ILE A 30 7.27 -11.29 11.26
C ILE A 30 7.90 -10.48 12.39
N SER A 31 8.55 -11.17 13.32
CA SER A 31 9.22 -10.55 14.45
C SER A 31 10.67 -11.01 14.53
N CYS A 32 11.57 -10.08 14.85
CA CYS A 32 12.98 -10.39 15.12
C CYS A 32 13.51 -9.52 16.27
N HIS A 33 14.68 -9.88 16.79
CA HIS A 33 15.40 -9.10 17.78
C HIS A 33 16.56 -8.38 17.10
N ILE A 34 16.72 -7.10 17.41
CA ILE A 34 17.79 -6.25 16.87
C ILE A 34 18.61 -5.65 18.01
N GLN A 35 19.87 -5.34 17.72
CA GLN A 35 20.75 -4.58 18.60
C GLN A 35 20.70 -3.09 18.25
N ARG A 36 21.25 -2.25 19.12
CA ARG A 36 21.22 -0.79 18.96
C ARG A 36 21.90 -0.34 17.67
N GLU A 37 22.97 -0.99 17.27
CA GLU A 37 23.76 -0.65 16.09
C GLU A 37 23.24 -1.29 14.80
N THR A 38 22.24 -2.19 14.88
CA THR A 38 21.65 -2.87 13.72
C THR A 38 21.11 -1.84 12.72
N LYS A 39 21.58 -1.95 11.47
CA LYS A 39 21.21 -1.06 10.37
C LYS A 39 19.88 -1.45 9.73
N GLY A 40 19.20 -0.49 9.10
CA GLY A 40 17.93 -0.75 8.39
C GLY A 40 18.05 -1.83 7.32
N GLN A 41 19.22 -1.95 6.67
CA GLN A 41 19.49 -2.98 5.67
C GLN A 41 19.23 -4.40 6.20
N PHE A 42 19.51 -4.66 7.48
CA PHE A 42 19.28 -5.97 8.08
C PHE A 42 17.81 -6.40 7.98
N LEU A 43 16.86 -5.50 8.28
CA LEU A 43 15.43 -5.82 8.20
C LEU A 43 14.96 -5.95 6.74
N ILE A 44 15.50 -5.13 5.85
CA ILE A 44 15.20 -5.21 4.40
C ILE A 44 15.64 -6.58 3.87
N ASP A 45 16.88 -6.98 4.16
CA ASP A 45 17.40 -8.29 3.76
C ASP A 45 16.62 -9.43 4.40
N HIS A 46 16.25 -9.30 5.69
CA HIS A 46 15.46 -10.30 6.39
C HIS A 46 14.12 -10.58 5.70
N ILE A 47 13.38 -9.53 5.32
CA ILE A 47 12.11 -9.67 4.59
C ILE A 47 12.33 -10.20 3.17
N CYS A 48 13.34 -9.68 2.47
CA CYS A 48 13.64 -10.12 1.11
C CYS A 48 14.00 -11.61 1.08
N ASN A 49 14.73 -12.09 2.08
CA ASN A 49 15.07 -13.51 2.21
C ASN A 49 13.86 -14.35 2.61
N TYR A 50 13.01 -13.85 3.52
CA TYR A 50 11.75 -14.50 3.90
C TYR A 50 10.86 -14.79 2.67
N TYR A 51 10.73 -13.82 1.77
CA TYR A 51 9.98 -13.95 0.53
C TYR A 51 10.76 -14.61 -0.61
N SER A 52 12.09 -14.78 -0.51
CA SER A 52 12.96 -15.05 -1.67
C SER A 52 12.78 -14.02 -2.81
N LEU A 53 12.63 -12.75 -2.45
CA LEU A 53 12.34 -11.66 -3.36
C LEU A 53 13.56 -11.26 -4.21
N LEU A 54 13.42 -11.35 -5.54
CA LEU A 54 14.49 -10.98 -6.48
C LEU A 54 14.42 -9.50 -6.91
N GLU A 55 13.22 -9.01 -7.25
CA GLU A 55 12.99 -7.62 -7.69
C GLU A 55 12.71 -6.69 -6.49
N LYS A 56 13.73 -6.50 -5.64
CA LYS A 56 13.62 -5.83 -4.33
C LYS A 56 13.37 -4.32 -4.41
N ASP A 57 13.75 -3.70 -5.53
CA ASP A 57 13.81 -2.24 -5.69
C ASP A 57 12.44 -1.54 -5.56
N TYR A 58 11.34 -2.27 -5.73
CA TYR A 58 9.99 -1.73 -5.60
C TYR A 58 9.53 -1.56 -4.16
N PHE A 59 10.20 -2.19 -3.19
CA PHE A 59 9.68 -2.33 -1.83
C PHE A 59 10.54 -1.60 -0.80
N GLY A 60 9.94 -1.35 0.36
CA GLY A 60 10.63 -0.76 1.50
C GLY A 60 9.92 -1.03 2.81
N ILE A 61 10.58 -0.65 3.90
CA ILE A 61 10.00 -0.68 5.24
C ILE A 61 9.63 0.75 5.62
N ARG A 62 8.39 0.95 6.04
CA ARG A 62 7.86 2.23 6.50
C ARG A 62 7.52 2.15 7.99
N TYR A 63 7.74 3.23 8.72
CA TYR A 63 7.27 3.38 10.10
C TYR A 63 6.48 4.68 10.27
N VAL A 64 5.83 4.82 11.41
CA VAL A 64 5.10 6.03 11.81
C VAL A 64 5.75 6.53 13.09
N ASP A 65 6.10 7.82 13.12
CA ASP A 65 6.67 8.44 14.31
C ASP A 65 5.58 8.90 15.30
N PRO A 66 5.95 9.34 16.52
CA PRO A 66 4.97 9.84 17.50
C PRO A 66 4.13 11.02 16.99
N GLU A 67 4.68 11.81 16.07
CA GLU A 67 4.00 12.93 15.40
C GLU A 67 3.10 12.49 14.23
N LYS A 68 2.85 11.18 14.12
CA LYS A 68 2.02 10.54 13.07
C LYS A 68 2.56 10.70 11.65
N GLN A 69 3.82 11.11 11.51
CA GLN A 69 4.48 11.24 10.21
C GLN A 69 5.00 9.89 9.73
N ARG A 70 4.87 9.66 8.43
CA ARG A 70 5.27 8.41 7.79
C ARG A 70 6.70 8.54 7.25
N HIS A 71 7.56 7.59 7.61
CA HIS A 71 8.97 7.60 7.23
C HIS A 71 9.37 6.28 6.59
N TRP A 72 10.22 6.34 5.57
CA TRP A 72 10.89 5.17 5.02
C TRP A 72 12.15 4.88 5.81
N LEU A 73 12.34 3.62 6.20
CA LEU A 73 13.54 3.15 6.85
C LEU A 73 14.74 3.26 5.89
N GLU A 74 15.76 3.99 6.32
CA GLU A 74 17.00 4.14 5.56
C GLU A 74 17.93 2.93 5.82
N PRO A 75 18.44 2.28 4.76
CA PRO A 75 19.22 1.05 4.88
C PRO A 75 20.55 1.25 5.62
N ASN A 76 21.18 2.42 5.41
CA ASN A 76 22.55 2.69 5.88
C ASN A 76 22.61 3.21 7.33
N LYS A 77 21.46 3.58 7.91
CA LYS A 77 21.37 4.12 9.27
C LYS A 77 20.95 3.03 10.26
N SER A 78 21.38 3.17 11.51
CA SER A 78 20.90 2.32 12.61
C SER A 78 19.40 2.50 12.78
N ILE A 79 18.67 1.39 13.01
CA ILE A 79 17.21 1.40 13.21
C ILE A 79 16.87 2.22 14.46
N SER A 80 17.58 1.96 15.57
CA SER A 80 17.33 2.67 16.84
C SER A 80 17.54 4.19 16.76
N LYS A 81 18.40 4.66 15.85
CA LYS A 81 18.61 6.10 15.60
C LYS A 81 17.53 6.75 14.73
N GLN A 82 16.80 5.96 13.96
CA GLN A 82 15.72 6.42 13.08
C GLN A 82 14.36 6.38 13.80
N MET A 83 14.18 5.38 14.66
CA MET A 83 12.98 5.24 15.48
C MET A 83 12.98 6.32 16.57
N LYS A 84 12.00 7.23 16.49
CA LYS A 84 11.74 8.22 17.56
C LYS A 84 10.98 7.63 18.75
N SER A 85 10.27 6.53 18.55
CA SER A 85 9.55 5.81 19.60
C SER A 85 10.47 4.91 20.42
N HIS A 86 10.04 4.54 21.62
CA HIS A 86 10.69 3.49 22.40
C HIS A 86 10.31 2.09 21.90
N PRO A 87 11.20 1.09 22.00
CA PRO A 87 10.86 -0.32 21.70
C PRO A 87 9.66 -0.82 22.53
N PRO A 88 8.91 -1.83 22.06
CA PRO A 88 9.10 -2.57 20.80
C PRO A 88 8.77 -1.73 19.56
N TYR A 89 9.48 -2.00 18.46
CA TYR A 89 9.27 -1.29 17.21
C TYR A 89 8.27 -2.01 16.32
N THR A 90 7.29 -1.27 15.81
CA THR A 90 6.34 -1.75 14.79
C THR A 90 6.54 -0.99 13.49
N MET A 91 6.70 -1.74 12.41
CA MET A 91 6.95 -1.21 11.06
C MET A 91 6.09 -1.95 10.04
N CYS A 92 6.09 -1.50 8.81
CA CYS A 92 5.27 -2.05 7.73
C CYS A 92 6.11 -2.24 6.47
N PHE A 93 6.07 -3.44 5.89
CA PHE A 93 6.63 -3.69 4.56
C PHE A 93 5.64 -3.23 3.48
N ARG A 94 6.04 -2.33 2.60
CA ARG A 94 5.14 -1.68 1.64
C ARG A 94 5.85 -1.46 0.30
N VAL A 95 5.07 -1.24 -0.76
CA VAL A 95 5.60 -0.76 -2.04
C VAL A 95 6.06 0.68 -1.86
N LYS A 96 7.31 0.95 -2.22
CA LYS A 96 7.93 2.27 -2.19
C LYS A 96 7.90 2.94 -3.57
N PHE A 97 8.07 2.15 -4.62
CA PHE A 97 8.06 2.62 -5.99
C PHE A 97 7.17 1.72 -6.83
N TYR A 98 6.10 2.28 -7.38
CA TYR A 98 5.26 1.57 -8.33
C TYR A 98 5.98 1.49 -9.69
N PRO A 99 6.01 0.31 -10.33
CA PRO A 99 6.63 0.18 -11.65
C PRO A 99 5.84 0.97 -12.68
N HIS A 100 6.51 1.78 -13.51
CA HIS A 100 5.87 2.49 -14.63
C HIS A 100 5.28 1.56 -15.70
N GLU A 101 5.79 0.33 -15.77
CA GLU A 101 5.40 -0.71 -16.73
C GLU A 101 5.32 -2.07 -15.99
N PRO A 102 4.17 -2.44 -15.41
CA PRO A 102 4.02 -3.60 -14.54
C PRO A 102 4.12 -4.90 -15.32
N LEU A 103 3.84 -4.84 -16.63
CA LEU A 103 4.05 -5.94 -17.57
C LEU A 103 5.53 -6.32 -17.74
N LYS A 104 6.47 -5.45 -17.34
CA LYS A 104 7.91 -5.76 -17.33
C LYS A 104 8.36 -6.49 -16.06
N ILE A 105 7.53 -6.53 -15.03
CA ILE A 105 7.80 -7.30 -13.81
C ILE A 105 7.84 -8.77 -14.19
N LYS A 106 8.97 -9.43 -13.92
CA LYS A 106 9.20 -10.81 -14.36
C LYS A 106 8.69 -11.81 -13.33
N GLU A 107 8.92 -11.53 -12.04
CA GLU A 107 8.60 -12.46 -10.97
C GLU A 107 7.12 -12.40 -10.61
N GLU A 108 6.48 -13.57 -10.55
CA GLU A 108 5.09 -13.70 -10.14
C GLU A 108 4.85 -13.19 -8.73
N LEU A 109 5.78 -13.48 -7.82
CA LEU A 109 5.73 -13.00 -6.44
C LEU A 109 5.71 -11.47 -6.36
N THR A 110 6.54 -10.78 -7.15
CA THR A 110 6.55 -9.31 -7.19
C THR A 110 5.20 -8.78 -7.65
N ARG A 111 4.59 -9.38 -8.68
CA ARG A 111 3.26 -9.00 -9.16
C ARG A 111 2.19 -9.21 -8.09
N TYR A 112 2.24 -10.32 -7.37
CA TYR A 112 1.33 -10.63 -6.27
C TYR A 112 1.47 -9.62 -5.11
N LEU A 113 2.70 -9.30 -4.69
CA LEU A 113 2.93 -8.31 -3.64
C LEU A 113 2.46 -6.90 -4.05
N LEU A 114 2.66 -6.51 -5.31
CA LEU A 114 2.10 -5.27 -5.86
C LEU A 114 0.57 -5.29 -5.81
N TYR A 115 -0.06 -6.39 -6.20
CA TYR A 115 -1.51 -6.56 -6.09
C TYR A 115 -2.02 -6.37 -4.67
N LEU A 116 -1.39 -7.02 -3.67
CA LEU A 116 -1.78 -6.87 -2.26
C LEU A 116 -1.70 -5.42 -1.78
N GLN A 117 -0.66 -4.70 -2.19
CA GLN A 117 -0.55 -3.28 -1.88
C GLN A 117 -1.68 -2.47 -2.51
N ILE A 118 -1.98 -2.70 -3.79
CA ILE A 118 -3.03 -1.95 -4.49
C ILE A 118 -4.41 -2.25 -3.91
N LYS A 119 -4.73 -3.51 -3.63
CA LYS A 119 -5.95 -3.91 -2.92
C LYS A 119 -6.09 -3.13 -1.61
N ARG A 120 -5.01 -3.05 -0.83
CA ARG A 120 -4.98 -2.27 0.42
C ARG A 120 -5.17 -0.76 0.18
N ASP A 121 -4.56 -0.20 -0.85
CA ASP A 121 -4.69 1.22 -1.15
C ASP A 121 -6.07 1.58 -1.70
N ILE A 122 -6.74 0.68 -2.42
CA ILE A 122 -8.16 0.79 -2.79
C ILE A 122 -9.03 0.78 -1.53
N PHE A 123 -8.84 -0.21 -0.65
CA PHE A 123 -9.60 -0.35 0.59
C PHE A 123 -9.46 0.86 1.53
N HIS A 124 -8.28 1.48 1.57
CA HIS A 124 -8.06 2.69 2.37
C HIS A 124 -8.40 3.99 1.64
N GLY A 125 -8.89 3.93 0.39
CA GLY A 125 -9.20 5.13 -0.37
C GLY A 125 -7.96 5.98 -0.61
N ARG A 126 -6.87 5.38 -1.09
CA ARG A 126 -5.64 6.07 -1.53
C ARG A 126 -5.49 6.11 -3.04
N LEU A 127 -6.22 5.27 -3.76
CA LEU A 127 -6.25 5.29 -5.23
C LEU A 127 -7.43 6.12 -5.72
N LEU A 128 -7.13 7.23 -6.38
CA LEU A 128 -8.12 8.02 -7.11
C LEU A 128 -8.48 7.33 -8.42
N CYS A 129 -9.76 7.05 -8.62
CA CYS A 129 -10.26 6.40 -9.82
C CYS A 129 -11.65 6.89 -10.21
N SER A 130 -11.97 6.83 -11.51
CA SER A 130 -13.33 7.07 -11.98
C SER A 130 -14.27 5.98 -11.48
N PHE A 131 -15.60 6.20 -11.54
CA PHE A 131 -16.56 5.15 -11.18
C PHE A 131 -16.37 3.87 -12.01
N SER A 132 -16.08 4.01 -13.31
CA SER A 132 -15.88 2.85 -14.19
C SER A 132 -14.61 2.09 -13.82
N ASP A 133 -13.52 2.82 -13.54
CA ASP A 133 -12.25 2.21 -13.13
C ASP A 133 -12.42 1.50 -11.78
N ALA A 134 -13.09 2.13 -10.80
CA ALA A 134 -13.40 1.53 -9.51
C ALA A 134 -14.20 0.22 -9.66
N ALA A 135 -15.24 0.22 -10.49
CA ALA A 135 -16.05 -0.97 -10.71
C ALA A 135 -15.24 -2.10 -11.37
N TYR A 136 -14.38 -1.77 -12.34
CA TYR A 136 -13.53 -2.75 -13.00
C TYR A 136 -12.47 -3.32 -12.04
N LEU A 137 -11.82 -2.47 -11.24
CA LEU A 137 -10.86 -2.90 -10.21
C LEU A 137 -11.52 -3.81 -9.18
N GLY A 138 -12.73 -3.45 -8.72
CA GLY A 138 -13.51 -4.28 -7.83
C GLY A 138 -13.83 -5.65 -8.44
N ALA A 139 -14.26 -5.69 -9.70
CA ALA A 139 -14.53 -6.94 -10.40
C ALA A 139 -13.27 -7.81 -10.54
N CYS A 140 -12.11 -7.20 -10.80
CA CYS A 140 -10.85 -7.94 -10.87
C CYS A 140 -10.41 -8.48 -9.50
N ILE A 141 -10.64 -7.73 -8.40
CA ILE A 141 -10.39 -8.23 -7.05
C ILE A 141 -11.28 -9.43 -6.76
N VAL A 142 -12.57 -9.36 -7.10
CA VAL A 142 -13.52 -10.46 -6.92
C VAL A 142 -13.09 -11.68 -7.72
N GLN A 143 -12.77 -11.52 -9.00
CA GLN A 143 -12.25 -12.59 -9.85
C GLN A 143 -10.97 -13.23 -9.28
N ALA A 144 -10.11 -12.43 -8.64
CA ALA A 144 -8.88 -12.94 -8.02
C ALA A 144 -9.14 -13.77 -6.76
N GLU A 145 -10.20 -13.47 -6.01
CA GLU A 145 -10.55 -14.12 -4.74
C GLU A 145 -11.50 -15.31 -4.93
N LEU A 146 -12.45 -15.20 -5.85
CA LEU A 146 -13.53 -16.18 -6.08
C LEU A 146 -13.34 -17.03 -7.33
N GLY A 147 -12.49 -16.62 -8.26
CA GLY A 147 -12.40 -17.25 -9.58
C GLY A 147 -13.51 -16.80 -10.50
N ASP A 148 -13.87 -17.64 -11.49
CA ASP A 148 -14.89 -17.34 -12.48
C ASP A 148 -16.30 -17.31 -11.84
N TYR A 149 -17.18 -16.45 -12.37
CA TYR A 149 -18.56 -16.40 -11.91
C TYR A 149 -19.31 -17.72 -12.14
N ASP A 150 -19.82 -18.30 -11.05
CA ASP A 150 -20.75 -19.43 -11.01
C ASP A 150 -22.12 -19.00 -10.42
N PRO A 151 -23.25 -19.15 -11.14
CA PRO A 151 -24.57 -18.80 -10.62
C PRO A 151 -25.04 -19.62 -9.41
N ASP A 152 -24.51 -20.83 -9.20
CA ASP A 152 -24.85 -21.67 -8.06
C ASP A 152 -24.11 -21.23 -6.78
N GLU A 153 -22.92 -20.65 -6.93
CA GLU A 153 -22.09 -20.17 -5.81
C GLU A 153 -22.25 -18.66 -5.53
N HIS A 154 -22.69 -17.87 -6.52
CA HIS A 154 -22.73 -16.40 -6.43
C HIS A 154 -24.16 -15.82 -6.49
N PRO A 155 -24.85 -15.67 -5.33
CA PRO A 155 -26.18 -15.08 -5.23
C PRO A 155 -26.20 -13.60 -5.61
N GLU A 156 -27.37 -12.95 -5.72
CA GLU A 156 -27.50 -11.57 -6.23
C GLU A 156 -26.74 -10.48 -5.45
N ASN A 157 -26.25 -10.75 -4.25
CA ASN A 157 -25.60 -9.80 -3.35
C ASN A 157 -24.24 -10.27 -2.81
N TYR A 158 -23.62 -11.26 -3.45
CA TYR A 158 -22.34 -11.83 -3.01
C TYR A 158 -21.21 -10.80 -2.85
N ILE A 159 -21.25 -9.69 -3.60
CA ILE A 159 -20.26 -8.60 -3.48
C ILE A 159 -20.37 -7.86 -2.14
N SER A 160 -21.56 -7.79 -1.53
CA SER A 160 -21.75 -7.08 -0.27
C SER A 160 -21.01 -7.76 0.90
N GLU A 161 -20.55 -9.00 0.75
CA GLU A 161 -19.69 -9.70 1.73
C GLU A 161 -18.21 -9.27 1.61
N PHE A 162 -17.84 -8.60 0.52
CA PHE A 162 -16.48 -8.12 0.28
C PHE A 162 -16.38 -6.63 0.57
N GLU A 163 -15.62 -6.25 1.58
CA GLU A 163 -15.25 -4.87 1.83
C GLU A 163 -14.10 -4.46 0.88
N ILE A 164 -14.44 -4.08 -0.36
CA ILE A 164 -13.43 -3.72 -1.37
C ILE A 164 -13.08 -2.23 -1.27
N PHE A 165 -14.08 -1.37 -1.07
CA PHE A 165 -13.93 0.08 -1.00
C PHE A 165 -14.42 0.61 0.36
N PRO A 166 -13.83 1.70 0.89
CA PRO A 166 -14.27 2.27 2.16
C PRO A 166 -15.71 2.81 2.12
N LYS A 167 -16.18 3.20 0.93
CA LYS A 167 -17.57 3.60 0.65
C LYS A 167 -18.12 2.82 -0.52
N GLN A 168 -18.45 1.57 -0.27
CA GLN A 168 -19.05 0.69 -1.26
C GLN A 168 -20.55 0.96 -1.40
N SER A 169 -20.95 1.60 -2.49
CA SER A 169 -22.36 1.87 -2.78
C SER A 169 -23.01 0.69 -3.51
N GLN A 170 -24.30 0.47 -3.30
CA GLN A 170 -25.06 -0.57 -4.01
C GLN A 170 -25.08 -0.38 -5.55
N LYS A 171 -24.82 0.84 -6.04
CA LYS A 171 -24.62 1.11 -7.47
C LYS A 171 -23.28 0.56 -7.95
N LEU A 172 -22.22 0.73 -7.16
CA LEU A 172 -20.89 0.20 -7.44
C LEU A 172 -20.90 -1.33 -7.40
N GLU A 173 -21.51 -1.93 -6.38
CA GLU A 173 -21.62 -3.40 -6.26
C GLU A 173 -22.32 -4.03 -7.47
N ARG A 174 -23.42 -3.44 -7.93
CA ARG A 174 -24.13 -3.90 -9.13
C ARG A 174 -23.23 -3.85 -10.38
N LYS A 175 -22.44 -2.79 -10.52
CA LYS A 175 -21.54 -2.67 -11.68
C LYS A 175 -20.36 -3.65 -11.58
N ILE A 176 -19.81 -3.87 -10.40
CA ILE A 176 -18.79 -4.91 -10.13
C ILE A 176 -19.31 -6.29 -10.55
N MET A 177 -20.53 -6.65 -10.11
CA MET A 177 -21.14 -7.94 -10.48
C MET A 177 -21.34 -8.07 -11.99
N GLU A 178 -21.83 -7.02 -12.66
CA GLU A 178 -22.04 -7.02 -14.10
C GLU A 178 -20.74 -7.32 -14.85
N ILE A 179 -19.64 -6.65 -14.46
CA ILE A 179 -18.31 -6.85 -15.08
C ILE A 179 -17.78 -8.25 -14.78
N HIS A 180 -17.88 -8.72 -13.52
CA HIS A 180 -17.41 -10.05 -13.13
C HIS A 180 -18.11 -11.16 -13.95
N LYS A 181 -19.44 -11.06 -14.12
CA LYS A 181 -20.24 -12.02 -14.89
C LYS A 181 -19.90 -12.03 -16.39
N ASN A 182 -19.78 -10.84 -16.99
CA ASN A 182 -19.81 -10.70 -18.44
C ASN A 182 -18.43 -10.56 -19.09
N GLU A 183 -17.49 -9.92 -18.39
CA GLU A 183 -16.22 -9.49 -18.97
C GLU A 183 -15.03 -10.33 -18.48
N LEU A 184 -15.09 -10.84 -17.25
CA LEU A 184 -13.98 -11.58 -16.63
C LEU A 184 -14.12 -13.10 -16.68
N SER A 185 -15.34 -13.63 -16.90
CA SER A 185 -15.68 -15.08 -16.94
C SER A 185 -14.98 -15.91 -18.03
N ARG A 186 -14.07 -15.31 -18.81
CA ARG A 186 -13.27 -15.98 -19.85
C ARG A 186 -11.77 -15.79 -19.67
N HIS A 187 -11.35 -15.10 -18.61
CA HIS A 187 -9.97 -14.71 -18.36
C HIS A 187 -9.39 -15.49 -17.17
N THR A 188 -9.24 -16.82 -17.32
CA THR A 188 -8.59 -17.70 -16.33
C THR A 188 -7.07 -17.47 -16.21
N LEU A 189 -6.54 -16.35 -16.71
CA LEU A 189 -5.09 -16.11 -16.83
C LEU A 189 -4.61 -15.03 -15.86
N GLY A 190 -4.18 -15.50 -14.68
CA GLY A 190 -3.35 -14.77 -13.73
C GLY A 190 -3.94 -13.43 -13.30
N SER A 191 -4.74 -13.46 -12.23
CA SER A 191 -5.35 -12.31 -11.54
C SER A 191 -4.43 -11.09 -11.37
N ALA A 192 -3.12 -11.29 -11.24
CA ALA A 192 -2.15 -10.21 -11.16
C ALA A 192 -1.95 -9.43 -12.48
N SER A 193 -2.17 -10.02 -13.66
CA SER A 193 -1.87 -9.40 -14.96
C SER A 193 -2.96 -8.45 -15.49
N VAL A 194 -4.22 -8.73 -15.15
CA VAL A 194 -5.37 -7.90 -15.59
C VAL A 194 -5.44 -6.61 -14.78
N LEU A 195 -5.26 -6.70 -13.47
CA LEU A 195 -5.14 -5.55 -12.56
C LEU A 195 -3.97 -4.64 -12.96
N GLN A 196 -2.87 -5.23 -13.45
CA GLN A 196 -1.66 -4.50 -13.82
C GLN A 196 -1.79 -3.51 -14.97
N ARG A 197 -2.73 -3.69 -15.91
CA ARG A 197 -2.81 -2.84 -17.11
C ARG A 197 -3.46 -1.48 -16.81
N GLU A 198 -4.50 -1.46 -15.98
CA GLU A 198 -5.36 -0.29 -15.79
C GLU A 198 -5.05 0.51 -14.51
N ILE A 199 -4.48 -0.11 -13.47
CA ILE A 199 -4.13 0.60 -12.21
C ILE A 199 -3.16 1.76 -12.47
N LEU A 200 -2.25 1.62 -13.43
CA LEU A 200 -1.37 2.72 -13.86
C LEU A 200 -2.02 3.73 -14.78
N GLY A 201 -3.06 3.36 -15.53
CA GLY A 201 -3.86 4.32 -16.29
C GLY A 201 -4.51 5.32 -15.35
N CYS A 202 -4.97 4.82 -14.20
CA CYS A 202 -5.53 5.60 -13.11
C CYS A 202 -4.49 6.50 -12.44
N GLU A 203 -3.34 5.95 -12.02
CA GLU A 203 -2.26 6.71 -11.38
C GLU A 203 -1.66 7.80 -12.30
N ARG A 204 -1.52 7.53 -13.61
CA ARG A 204 -1.11 8.55 -14.60
C ARG A 204 -2.13 9.67 -14.77
N ARG A 205 -3.43 9.37 -14.62
CA ARG A 205 -4.51 10.37 -14.71
C ARG A 205 -4.54 11.25 -13.45
N THR A 206 -4.22 10.68 -12.29
CA THR A 206 -4.00 11.41 -11.04
C THR A 206 -2.82 12.38 -11.13
N ARG A 207 -1.66 11.95 -11.66
CA ARG A 207 -0.50 12.86 -11.89
C ARG A 207 -0.79 14.01 -12.85
N ARG A 208 -1.62 13.80 -13.86
CA ARG A 208 -1.99 14.86 -14.83
C ARG A 208 -2.83 15.97 -14.18
N VAL A 209 -3.58 15.65 -13.12
CA VAL A 209 -4.28 16.65 -12.29
C VAL A 209 -3.28 17.45 -11.45
N GLU A 210 -2.21 16.82 -10.96
CA GLU A 210 -1.12 17.49 -10.23
C GLU A 210 -0.28 18.42 -11.12
N GLU A 211 -0.11 18.10 -12.39
CA GLU A 211 0.61 18.92 -13.39
C GLU A 211 -0.25 20.01 -14.05
N GLY A 212 -1.45 20.30 -13.51
CA GLY A 212 -2.28 21.43 -13.94
C GLY A 212 -3.20 21.18 -15.13
N GLY A 213 -3.48 19.92 -15.47
CA GLY A 213 -4.55 19.59 -16.42
C GLY A 213 -5.93 19.73 -15.77
N SER A 214 -6.81 20.55 -16.35
CA SER A 214 -8.21 20.64 -15.93
C SER A 214 -8.93 19.31 -16.22
N ALA A 215 -9.25 18.54 -15.19
CA ALA A 215 -10.23 17.47 -15.27
C ALA A 215 -11.63 18.07 -15.06
N GLU A 216 -12.57 17.77 -15.95
CA GLU A 216 -13.97 18.17 -15.80
C GLU A 216 -14.53 17.65 -14.46
N GLU A 217 -15.14 18.54 -13.70
CA GLU A 217 -15.43 18.41 -12.27
C GLU A 217 -16.58 17.43 -11.92
N GLU A 218 -17.11 16.68 -12.90
CA GLU A 218 -18.37 15.93 -12.72
C GLU A 218 -18.27 14.43 -12.38
N GLU A 219 -17.08 13.81 -12.29
CA GLU A 219 -17.01 12.33 -12.21
C GLU A 219 -16.33 11.70 -10.98
N PHE A 220 -16.16 12.41 -9.87
CA PHE A 220 -15.52 11.85 -8.65
C PHE A 220 -16.49 11.49 -7.50
N SER A 221 -17.80 11.64 -7.71
CA SER A 221 -18.82 11.49 -6.66
C SER A 221 -19.00 10.06 -6.11
N ALA A 222 -18.47 9.01 -6.74
CA ALA A 222 -18.85 7.64 -6.38
C ALA A 222 -18.08 7.02 -5.20
N VAL A 223 -16.91 7.55 -4.87
CA VAL A 223 -16.02 7.03 -3.81
C VAL A 223 -15.83 8.01 -2.65
N GLY A 224 -16.49 9.18 -2.68
CA GLY A 224 -16.49 10.14 -1.58
C GLY A 224 -15.25 11.04 -1.48
N TRP A 225 -14.63 11.39 -2.61
CA TRP A 225 -13.47 12.28 -2.63
C TRP A 225 -13.90 13.68 -3.07
N LYS A 226 -13.54 14.73 -2.33
CA LYS A 226 -13.67 16.12 -2.78
C LYS A 226 -12.31 16.66 -3.17
N ALA A 227 -12.21 17.21 -4.38
CA ALA A 227 -11.06 18.04 -4.77
C ALA A 227 -11.09 19.34 -3.95
N CYS A 228 -10.01 19.65 -3.23
CA CYS A 228 -9.88 20.93 -2.53
C CYS A 228 -9.32 21.99 -3.50
N CYS A 229 -10.19 22.72 -4.20
CA CYS A 229 -9.81 23.97 -4.89
C CYS A 229 -9.68 25.11 -3.87
N GLY A 230 -8.55 25.15 -3.16
CA GLY A 230 -8.14 26.29 -2.32
C GLY A 230 -7.12 27.15 -3.06
N GLY A 231 -7.45 28.41 -3.34
CA GLY A 231 -6.63 29.31 -4.15
C GLY A 231 -5.18 29.46 -3.66
N ARG A 232 -4.26 29.35 -4.63
CA ARG A 232 -2.79 29.53 -4.57
C ARG A 232 -2.01 28.37 -3.94
N GLY A 233 -1.53 27.49 -4.83
CA GLY A 233 -0.51 26.48 -4.56
C GLY A 233 -1.12 25.09 -4.37
N CYS A 234 -1.23 24.31 -5.44
CA CYS A 234 -1.62 22.91 -5.37
C CYS A 234 -0.54 22.12 -4.63
N SER A 235 -0.75 21.88 -3.34
CA SER A 235 -0.09 20.79 -2.61
C SER A 235 -1.08 19.64 -2.60
N GLY A 236 -0.74 18.52 -3.25
CA GLY A 236 -1.61 17.37 -3.49
C GLY A 236 -2.15 16.73 -2.21
N ALA A 237 -3.27 17.25 -1.71
CA ALA A 237 -4.03 16.67 -0.61
C ALA A 237 -5.48 16.48 -1.06
N LEU A 238 -6.01 15.27 -0.88
CA LEU A 238 -7.45 15.04 -0.94
C LEU A 238 -8.02 14.90 0.46
N VAL A 239 -9.26 15.33 0.60
CA VAL A 239 -10.00 15.30 1.85
C VAL A 239 -11.08 14.23 1.71
N ASP A 240 -11.01 13.19 2.55
CA ASP A 240 -12.12 12.26 2.71
C ASP A 240 -13.31 12.98 3.39
N ILE A 241 -14.53 12.46 3.28
CA ILE A 241 -15.74 13.02 3.93
C ILE A 241 -15.59 13.11 5.47
N GLY A 242 -14.58 12.44 6.07
CA GLY A 242 -14.18 12.61 7.48
C GLY A 242 -13.33 13.85 7.80
N GLY A 243 -12.94 14.66 6.81
CA GLY A 243 -12.15 15.88 7.02
C GLY A 243 -10.65 15.65 7.28
N GLU A 244 -10.17 14.42 7.17
CA GLU A 244 -8.73 14.13 7.27
C GLU A 244 -8.06 14.30 5.90
N CYS A 245 -6.95 15.05 5.89
CA CYS A 245 -6.07 15.14 4.74
C CYS A 245 -5.38 13.78 4.53
N VAL A 246 -5.64 13.14 3.40
CA VAL A 246 -4.85 12.01 2.93
C VAL A 246 -3.83 12.56 1.93
N ASP A 247 -2.56 12.47 2.31
CA ASP A 247 -1.45 12.78 1.40
C ASP A 247 -1.57 11.91 0.15
N VAL A 248 -1.65 12.56 -1.01
CA VAL A 248 -1.44 11.92 -2.30
C VAL A 248 0.05 11.63 -2.38
N VAL A 249 0.41 10.36 -2.54
CA VAL A 249 1.80 9.95 -2.80
C VAL A 249 2.13 10.25 -4.25
#